data_AF-A0A349PXX0-F1
#
_entry.id   AF-A0A349PXX0-F1
#
_cell.length_a   1.000
_cell.length_b   1.000
_cell.length_c   1.000
_cell.angle_alpha   90.00
_cell.angle_beta   90.00
_cell.angle_gamma   90.00
#
_symmetry.space_group_name_H-M   'P 1'
#
loop_
_entity.id
_entity.type
_entity.pdbx_description
1 polymer ?
#
loop_
_entity_poly.entity_id
_entity_poly.type
_entity_poly.pdbx_seq_one_letter_code
_entity_poly.pdbx_strand_id
1 'polypeptide(L)' 'MNIALEKSKLIRLLEETNDESIIASIKKIFTTKKKDWWDELSEEQQDILNESIEQYEKGEFTSFEKFIKPHL' A
#
# COMPACT_ATOMS: atom_id res chain seq x y z
N MET A 1 12.07 -20.62 6.87
CA MET A 1 11.34 -20.87 5.61
C MET A 1 12.25 -20.53 4.44
N ASN A 2 12.45 -21.45 3.48
CA ASN A 2 13.24 -21.16 2.28
C ASN A 2 12.29 -20.66 1.18
N ILE A 3 12.33 -19.35 0.91
CA ILE A 3 11.41 -18.69 -0.04
C ILE A 3 11.54 -19.25 -1.46
N ALA A 4 12.76 -19.59 -1.91
CA ALA A 4 12.97 -20.12 -3.26
C ALA A 4 12.35 -21.52 -3.41
N LEU A 5 12.47 -22.35 -2.36
CA LEU A 5 11.86 -23.68 -2.33
C LEU A 5 10.33 -23.59 -2.33
N GLU A 6 9.75 -22.71 -1.51
CA GLU A 6 8.29 -22.54 -1.46
C GLU A 6 7.71 -22.00 -2.77
N LYS A 7 8.41 -21.05 -3.43
CA LYS A 7 8.03 -20.60 -4.79
C LYS A 7 8.01 -21.74 -5.79
N SER A 8 9.02 -22.60 -5.77
CA SER A 8 9.10 -23.75 -6.69
C SER A 8 7.96 -24.74 -6.47
N LYS A 9 7.58 -25.00 -5.21
CA LYS A 9 6.41 -25.84 -4.88
C LYS A 9 5.10 -25.23 -5.39
N LEU A 10 4.91 -23.92 -5.24
CA LEU A 10 3.71 -23.24 -5.72
C LEU A 10 3.58 -23.28 -7.25
N ILE A 11 4.69 -23.11 -7.98
CA ILE A 11 4.70 -23.24 -9.45
C ILE A 11 4.27 -24.65 -9.85
N ARG A 12 4.81 -25.68 -9.18
CA ARG A 12 4.45 -27.07 -9.49
C ARG A 12 2.96 -27.36 -9.25
N LEU A 13 2.39 -26.87 -8.15
CA LEU A 13 0.95 -27.01 -7.88
C LEU A 13 0.09 -26.28 -8.93
N LEU A 14 0.57 -25.15 -9.45
CA LEU A 14 -0.09 -24.41 -10.53
C LEU A 14 -0.01 -25.14 -11.88
N GLU A 15 1.10 -25.80 -12.17
CA GLU A 15 1.27 -26.61 -13.40
C GLU A 15 0.40 -27.88 -13.38
N GLU A 16 0.23 -28.49 -12.20
CA GLU A 16 -0.51 -29.74 -12.04
C GLU A 16 -2.04 -29.54 -11.94
N THR A 17 -2.52 -28.32 -11.63
CA THR A 17 -3.95 -28.05 -11.46
C THR A 17 -4.62 -27.59 -12.76
N ASN A 18 -5.80 -28.16 -13.04
CA ASN A 18 -6.70 -27.69 -14.10
C ASN A 18 -7.93 -26.98 -13.52
N ASP A 19 -7.96 -26.73 -12.21
CA ASP A 19 -9.08 -26.05 -11.56
C ASP A 19 -9.05 -24.55 -11.89
N GLU A 20 -9.93 -24.13 -12.79
CA GLU A 20 -10.04 -22.75 -13.25
C GLU A 20 -10.30 -21.77 -12.09
N SER A 21 -10.99 -22.19 -11.03
CA SER A 21 -11.31 -21.34 -9.88
C SER A 21 -10.07 -21.01 -9.05
N ILE A 22 -9.15 -21.97 -8.90
CA ILE A 22 -7.86 -21.79 -8.23
C ILE A 22 -6.97 -20.86 -9.04
N ILE A 23 -6.88 -21.10 -10.35
CA ILE A 23 -6.05 -20.28 -11.26
C ILE A 23 -6.55 -18.83 -11.28
N ALA A 24 -7.87 -18.62 -11.37
CA ALA A 24 -8.48 -17.29 -11.34
C ALA A 24 -8.22 -16.55 -10.02
N SER A 25 -8.32 -17.25 -8.89
CA SER A 25 -8.06 -16.70 -7.56
C SER A 25 -6.60 -16.27 -7.40
N ILE A 26 -5.65 -17.09 -7.84
CA ILE A 26 -4.22 -16.77 -7.78
C ILE A 26 -3.89 -15.61 -8.72
N LYS A 27 -4.45 -15.59 -9.94
CA LYS A 27 -4.36 -14.43 -10.83
C LYS A 27 -4.82 -13.17 -10.12
N LYS A 28 -6.00 -13.20 -9.48
CA LYS A 28 -6.53 -12.05 -8.73
C LYS A 28 -5.57 -11.59 -7.64
N ILE A 29 -4.92 -12.48 -6.89
CA ILE A 29 -3.96 -12.09 -5.85
C ILE A 29 -2.77 -11.32 -6.45
N PHE A 30 -2.27 -11.72 -7.62
CA PHE A 30 -1.14 -11.07 -8.28
C PHE A 30 -1.53 -9.83 -9.11
N THR A 31 -2.75 -9.78 -9.65
CA THR A 31 -3.25 -8.68 -10.49
C THR A 31 -4.03 -7.63 -9.71
N THR A 32 -4.53 -7.97 -8.53
CA THR A 32 -4.88 -6.98 -7.50
C THR A 32 -3.55 -6.39 -7.08
N LYS A 33 -3.05 -5.43 -7.87
CA LYS A 33 -2.13 -4.42 -7.37
C LYS A 33 -2.70 -4.05 -6.01
N LYS A 34 -1.86 -4.05 -4.96
CA LYS A 34 -2.10 -3.11 -3.89
C LYS A 34 -2.26 -1.78 -4.62
N LYS A 35 -3.49 -1.31 -4.82
CA LYS A 35 -3.70 0.11 -5.06
C LYS A 35 -2.96 0.72 -3.89
N ASP A 36 -1.88 1.44 -4.20
CA ASP A 36 -1.26 2.18 -3.13
C ASP A 36 -2.37 3.09 -2.61
N TRP A 37 -2.48 3.26 -1.29
CA TRP A 37 -3.52 4.14 -0.76
C TRP A 37 -3.38 5.55 -1.36
N TRP A 38 -2.16 5.89 -1.81
CA TRP A 38 -1.84 7.05 -2.63
C TRP A 38 -2.64 7.12 -3.95
N ASP A 39 -2.79 6.00 -4.66
CA ASP A 39 -3.57 5.90 -5.91
C ASP A 39 -5.09 6.02 -5.68
N GLU A 40 -5.54 6.04 -4.41
CA GLU A 40 -6.94 6.22 -4.02
C GLU A 40 -7.26 7.67 -3.63
N LEU A 41 -6.25 8.52 -3.48
CA LEU A 41 -6.43 9.94 -3.20
C LEU A 41 -6.81 10.73 -4.44
N SER A 42 -7.70 11.72 -4.30
CA SER A 42 -7.89 12.73 -5.35
C SER A 42 -6.63 13.56 -5.55
N GLU A 43 -6.50 14.21 -6.71
CA GLU A 43 -5.39 15.13 -6.97
C GLU A 43 -5.27 16.19 -5.88
N GLU A 44 -6.39 16.77 -5.44
CA GLU A 44 -6.44 17.74 -4.33
C GLU A 44 -5.88 17.17 -3.02
N GLN A 45 -6.20 15.91 -2.68
CA GLN A 45 -5.67 15.27 -1.47
C GLN A 45 -4.17 14.98 -1.57
N GLN A 46 -3.69 14.62 -2.76
CA GLN A 46 -2.27 14.44 -3.01
C GLN A 46 -1.52 15.77 -2.90
N ASP A 47 -2.07 16.85 -3.45
CA ASP A 47 -1.50 18.20 -3.36
C ASP A 47 -1.39 18.70 -1.92
N ILE A 48 -2.45 18.53 -1.11
CA ILE A 48 -2.44 18.88 0.33
C ILE A 48 -1.36 18.11 1.10
N LEU A 49 -1.20 16.81 0.82
CA LEU A 49 -0.19 15.99 1.47
C LEU A 49 1.23 16.38 1.04
N ASN A 50 1.44 16.64 -0.25
CA ASN A 50 2.72 17.11 -0.77
C ASN A 50 3.12 18.45 -0.13
N GLU A 51 2.18 19.40 -0.03
CA GLU A 51 2.41 20.68 0.66
C GLU A 51 2.76 20.46 2.14
N SER A 52 2.02 19.58 2.83
CA SER A 52 2.28 19.27 4.24
C SER A 52 3.67 18.63 4.45
N ILE A 53 4.13 17.81 3.51
CA ILE A 53 5.48 17.21 3.54
C ILE A 53 6.53 18.31 3.34
N GLU A 54 6.35 19.21 2.38
CA GLU A 54 7.28 20.35 2.19
C GLU A 54 7.36 21.25 3.43
N GLN A 55 6.21 21.56 4.04
CA GLN A 55 6.15 22.34 5.28
C GLN A 55 6.90 21.62 6.40
N TYR A 56 6.73 20.30 6.52
CA TYR A 56 7.46 19.49 7.49
C TYR A 56 8.98 19.54 7.27
N GLU A 57 9.45 19.40 6.03
CA GLU A 57 10.87 19.51 5.68
C GLU A 57 11.46 20.89 5.98
N LYS A 58 10.66 21.94 5.83
CA LYS A 58 11.02 23.32 6.19
C LYS A 58 10.94 23.59 7.71
N GLY A 59 10.47 22.63 8.50
CA GLY A 59 10.27 22.78 9.95
C GLY A 59 9.04 23.61 10.31
N GLU A 60 8.12 23.82 9.36
CA GLU A 60 6.88 24.58 9.49
C GLU A 60 5.77 23.72 10.12
N PHE A 61 6.06 23.09 11.26
CA PHE A 61 5.09 22.30 12.00
C PHE A 61 5.10 22.64 13.49
N THR A 62 3.98 22.38 14.16
CA THR A 62 3.88 22.48 15.62
C THR A 62 3.26 21.20 16.18
N SER A 63 3.69 20.79 17.37
CA SER A 63 3.02 19.70 18.08
C SER A 63 1.56 20.06 18.38
N PHE A 64 0.68 19.06 18.34
CA PHE A 64 -0.72 19.22 18.72
C PHE A 64 -0.89 19.84 20.12
N GLU A 65 -0.12 19.41 21.12
CA GLU A 65 -0.18 19.97 22.48
C GLU A 65 0.07 21.47 22.51
N LYS A 66 1.11 21.93 21.80
CA LYS A 66 1.44 23.36 21.69
C LYS A 66 0.35 24.15 20.95
N PHE A 67 -0.29 23.53 19.95
CA PHE A 67 -1.39 24.13 19.19
C PHE A 67 -2.67 24.25 20.02
N ILE A 68 -3.05 23.22 20.79
CA ILE A 68 -4.34 23.17 21.49
C ILE A 68 -4.34 23.96 22.80
N LYS A 69 -3.19 24.15 23.44
CA LYS A 69 -3.06 24.83 24.74
C LYS A 69 -3.69 26.23 24.83
N PRO A 70 -3.65 27.10 23.80
CA PRO A 70 -4.32 28.40 23.84
C PRO A 70 -5.85 28.34 23.60
N HIS A 71 -6.38 27.18 23.21
CA HIS A 71 -7.79 26.96 22.87
C HIS A 71 -8.54 26.09 23.90
N LEU A 72 -7.87 25.73 25.00
CA LEU A 72 -8.42 25.05 26.18
C LEU A 72 -8.64 26.08 27.30
#